data_AF-A0A936VMU1-F1
#
_entry.id   AF-A0A936VMU1-F1
#
_cell.length_a   1.000
_cell.length_b   1.000
_cell.length_c   1.000
_cell.angle_alpha   90.00
_cell.angle_beta   90.00
_cell.angle_gamma   90.00
#
_symmetry.space_group_name_H-M   'P 1'
#
loop_
_entity.id
_entity.type
_entity.pdbx_description
1 polymer ?
#
loop_
_entity_poly.entity_id
_entity_poly.type
_entity_poly.pdbx_seq_one_letter_code
_entity_poly.pdbx_strand_id
1 'polypeptide(L)'
;MKRTTSSETELHINLVSWLRQVGEPLSPQLRFVKHTPNEALSSGEDTRAVRQANGAYRNVPLSVLRGGLMGVRPGVFDFEFLCPNAAPIFDPPFLPLGGELAAPGRYQGLAFELKAARGRIDPDQVTWAEHYAQNHWYTAVFYGDWAPAARLLIRWVGGDPARIRGLE
;
A
#
# COMPACT_ATOMS: atom_id res chain seq x y z
N MET A 1 -17.35 3.16 26.28
CA MET A 1 -17.50 3.79 24.95
C MET A 1 -17.32 2.67 23.91
N LYS A 2 -18.37 2.28 23.17
CA LYS A 2 -18.22 1.29 22.09
C LYS A 2 -17.37 1.93 20.99
N ARG A 3 -16.15 1.44 20.75
CA ARG A 3 -15.38 1.81 19.55
C ARG A 3 -16.22 1.35 18.36
N THR A 4 -16.83 2.30 17.65
CA THR A 4 -17.40 2.04 16.32
C THR A 4 -16.27 1.52 15.45
N THR A 5 -16.42 0.31 14.91
CA THR A 5 -15.46 -0.25 13.97
C THR A 5 -15.47 0.59 12.70
N SER A 6 -14.34 1.23 12.38
CA SER A 6 -14.20 2.02 11.15
C SER A 6 -14.41 1.16 9.92
N SER A 7 -15.14 1.71 8.96
CA SER A 7 -15.23 1.17 7.61
C SER A 7 -13.90 1.30 6.87
N GLU A 8 -13.69 0.49 5.84
CA GLU A 8 -12.49 0.55 4.98
C GLU A 8 -12.29 1.95 4.38
N THR A 9 -13.36 2.54 3.85
CA THR A 9 -13.37 3.92 3.35
C THR A 9 -12.90 4.94 4.40
N GLU A 10 -13.37 4.84 5.64
CA GLU A 10 -12.91 5.73 6.72
C GLU A 10 -11.44 5.53 7.04
N LEU A 11 -10.95 4.30 7.03
CA LEU A 11 -9.52 4.01 7.22
C LEU A 11 -8.67 4.68 6.13
N HIS A 12 -9.10 4.62 4.87
CA HIS A 12 -8.38 5.22 3.75
C HIS A 12 -8.38 6.75 3.86
N ILE A 13 -9.54 7.35 4.14
CA ILE A 13 -9.69 8.79 4.34
C ILE A 13 -8.77 9.26 5.48
N ASN A 14 -8.73 8.53 6.59
CA ASN A 14 -7.90 8.90 7.73
C ASN A 14 -6.41 8.83 7.40
N LEU A 15 -5.95 7.75 6.75
CA LEU A 15 -4.55 7.62 6.34
C LEU A 15 -4.14 8.70 5.34
N VAL A 16 -4.95 8.95 4.31
CA VAL A 16 -4.67 9.97 3.29
C VAL A 16 -4.66 11.37 3.91
N SER A 17 -5.60 11.65 4.82
CA SER A 17 -5.64 12.93 5.53
C SER A 17 -4.39 13.13 6.39
N TRP A 18 -3.99 12.10 7.14
CA TRP A 18 -2.77 12.13 7.94
C TRP A 18 -1.51 12.29 7.07
N LEU A 19 -1.42 11.58 5.94
CA LEU A 19 -0.31 11.72 4.99
C LEU A 19 -0.16 13.17 4.54
N ARG A 20 -1.24 13.81 4.12
CA ARG A 20 -1.22 15.19 3.62
C ARG A 20 -0.92 16.22 4.71
N GLN A 21 -1.50 16.05 5.90
CA GLN A 21 -1.43 17.06 6.96
C GLN A 21 -0.21 16.93 7.87
N VAL A 22 0.31 15.71 8.02
CA VAL A 22 1.36 15.39 9.00
C VAL A 22 2.52 14.65 8.34
N GLY A 23 2.24 13.56 7.61
CA GLY A 23 3.27 12.71 7.02
C GLY A 23 4.20 13.46 6.06
N GLU A 24 3.66 14.03 4.98
CA GLU A 24 4.40 14.74 3.93
C GLU A 24 5.16 15.96 4.47
N PRO A 25 4.58 16.83 5.34
CA PRO A 25 5.33 17.91 5.98
C PRO A 25 6.52 17.43 6.83
N LEU A 26 6.38 16.30 7.55
CA LEU A 26 7.46 15.75 8.37
C LEU A 26 8.51 14.98 7.54
N SER A 27 8.07 14.32 6.47
CA SER A 27 8.88 13.44 5.63
C SER A 27 8.44 13.57 4.18
N PRO A 28 9.04 14.50 3.43
CA PRO A 28 8.68 14.81 2.05
C PRO A 28 8.57 13.61 1.11
N GLN A 29 9.31 12.53 1.38
CA GLN A 29 9.31 11.29 0.62
C GLN A 29 7.95 10.58 0.65
N LEU A 30 7.13 10.80 1.68
CA LEU A 30 5.79 10.21 1.78
C LEU A 30 4.82 10.68 0.69
N ARG A 31 5.15 11.76 -0.05
CA ARG A 31 4.41 12.19 -1.25
C ARG A 31 4.37 11.14 -2.36
N PHE A 32 5.29 10.17 -2.32
CA PHE A 32 5.38 9.08 -3.29
C PHE A 32 4.51 7.88 -2.93
N VAL A 33 3.80 7.92 -1.79
CA VAL A 33 2.73 6.97 -1.48
C VAL A 33 1.57 7.23 -2.42
N LYS A 34 1.27 6.22 -3.24
CA LYS A 34 0.15 6.20 -4.17
C LYS A 34 -1.00 5.44 -3.52
N HIS A 35 -2.20 6.02 -3.58
CA HIS A 35 -3.45 5.34 -3.28
C HIS A 35 -4.16 5.02 -4.60
N THR A 36 -4.45 3.76 -4.86
CA THR A 36 -5.22 3.29 -6.01
C THR A 36 -6.54 2.73 -5.49
N PRO A 37 -7.63 3.52 -5.45
CA PRO A 37 -8.92 2.97 -5.05
C PRO A 37 -9.33 1.83 -6.01
N ASN A 38 -9.97 0.80 -5.47
CA ASN A 38 -10.48 -0.36 -6.21
C ASN A 38 -11.41 0.01 -7.41
N GLU A 39 -11.91 1.25 -7.46
CA GLU A 39 -12.78 1.77 -8.53
C GLU A 39 -12.12 2.81 -9.47
N ALA A 40 -10.84 3.16 -9.33
CA ALA A 40 -10.17 4.24 -10.10
C ALA A 40 -9.92 3.94 -11.59
N LEU A 41 -10.71 3.06 -12.18
CA LEU A 41 -10.69 2.75 -13.62
C LEU A 41 -11.70 3.61 -14.41
N SER A 42 -12.30 4.63 -13.78
CA SER A 42 -13.18 5.59 -14.43
C SER A 42 -12.43 6.86 -14.85
N SER A 43 -12.27 7.01 -16.17
CA SER A 43 -12.25 8.27 -16.95
C SER A 43 -11.51 9.48 -16.36
N GLY A 44 -10.21 9.59 -16.65
CA GLY A 44 -9.44 10.84 -16.53
C GLY A 44 -8.57 11.07 -17.77
N GLU A 45 -8.13 12.32 -17.95
CA GLU A 45 -7.30 12.78 -19.09
C GLU A 45 -5.91 12.10 -19.17
N ASP A 46 -5.50 11.40 -18.12
CA ASP A 46 -4.17 10.78 -17.98
C ASP A 46 -4.25 9.24 -18.06
N THR A 47 -4.96 8.75 -19.07
CA THR A 47 -5.21 7.32 -19.30
C THR A 47 -4.72 6.86 -20.67
N ARG A 48 -4.41 5.56 -20.80
CA ARG A 48 -4.10 4.90 -22.08
C ARG A 48 -5.06 3.74 -22.30
N ALA A 49 -5.57 3.61 -23.53
CA ALA A 49 -6.40 2.48 -23.92
C ALA A 49 -5.56 1.19 -23.96
N VAL A 50 -5.96 0.19 -23.19
CA VAL A 50 -5.33 -1.13 -23.11
C VAL A 50 -6.33 -2.21 -23.50
N ARG A 51 -5.92 -3.10 -24.39
CA ARG A 51 -6.72 -4.23 -24.85
C ARG A 51 -6.80 -5.31 -23.76
N GLN A 52 -8.02 -5.72 -23.43
CA GLN A 52 -8.35 -6.79 -22.50
C GLN A 52 -8.33 -8.15 -23.21
N ALA A 53 -8.28 -9.24 -22.43
CA ALA A 53 -8.26 -10.61 -22.94
C ALA A 53 -9.51 -10.97 -23.78
N ASN A 54 -10.66 -10.38 -23.45
CA ASN A 54 -11.91 -10.52 -24.21
C ASN A 54 -11.96 -9.68 -25.49
N GLY A 55 -10.87 -8.99 -25.83
CA GLY A 55 -10.76 -8.14 -27.02
C GLY A 55 -11.28 -6.71 -26.85
N ALA A 56 -11.94 -6.38 -25.74
CA ALA A 56 -12.40 -5.02 -25.43
C ALA A 56 -11.23 -4.09 -25.07
N TYR A 57 -11.42 -2.78 -25.19
CA TYR A 57 -10.44 -1.78 -24.74
C TYR A 57 -10.93 -1.10 -23.47
N ARG A 58 -10.00 -0.84 -22.54
CA ARG A 58 -10.25 -0.10 -21.30
C ARG A 58 -9.24 1.04 -21.18
N ASN A 59 -9.71 2.23 -20.80
CA ASN A 59 -8.83 3.33 -20.45
C ASN A 59 -8.25 3.09 -19.04
N VAL A 60 -6.93 3.02 -18.96
CA VAL A 60 -6.20 2.71 -17.73
C VAL A 60 -5.29 3.89 -17.39
N PRO A 61 -5.28 4.40 -16.15
CA PRO A 61 -4.39 5.50 -15.78
C PRO A 61 -2.92 5.20 -16.08
N LEU A 62 -2.15 6.19 -16.54
CA LEU A 62 -0.72 5.98 -16.87
C LEU A 62 0.11 5.53 -15.65
N SER A 63 -0.25 5.98 -14.44
CA SER A 63 0.37 5.53 -13.19
C SER A 63 0.14 4.04 -12.90
N VAL A 64 -1.01 3.51 -13.32
CA VAL A 64 -1.35 2.08 -13.24
C VAL A 64 -0.47 1.29 -14.22
N LEU A 65 -0.29 1.79 -15.44
CA LEU A 65 0.58 1.12 -16.43
C LEU A 65 2.06 1.16 -16.07
N ARG A 66 2.54 2.27 -15.49
CA ARG A 66 3.91 2.35 -14.95
C ARG A 66 4.12 1.37 -13.79
N GLY A 67 3.13 1.21 -12.92
CA GLY A 67 3.13 0.15 -11.90
C GLY A 67 3.26 -1.24 -12.56
N GLY A 68 2.46 -1.53 -13.57
CA GLY A 68 2.53 -2.79 -14.32
C GLY A 68 3.92 -3.07 -14.92
N LEU A 69 4.61 -2.05 -15.43
CA LEU A 69 5.99 -2.18 -15.92
C LEU A 69 7.01 -2.46 -14.81
N MET A 70 6.68 -2.13 -13.57
CA MET A 70 7.48 -2.44 -12.37
C MET A 70 7.08 -3.77 -11.72
N GLY A 71 6.20 -4.58 -12.36
CA GLY A 71 5.70 -5.84 -11.81
C GLY A 71 4.56 -5.66 -10.78
N VAL A 72 3.96 -4.48 -10.70
CA VAL A 72 2.92 -4.12 -9.73
C VAL A 72 1.57 -4.18 -10.43
N ARG A 73 0.62 -5.04 -10.00
CA ARG A 73 -0.77 -4.96 -10.48
C ARG A 73 -1.54 -3.94 -9.64
N PRO A 74 -2.02 -2.84 -10.25
CA PRO A 74 -2.63 -1.78 -9.48
C PRO A 74 -4.05 -2.11 -9.06
N GLY A 75 -4.44 -1.62 -7.89
CA GLY A 75 -5.76 -1.88 -7.32
C GLY A 75 -5.94 -3.30 -6.81
N VAL A 76 -4.83 -4.03 -6.58
CA VAL A 76 -4.86 -5.26 -5.77
C VAL A 76 -4.54 -4.94 -4.32
N PHE A 77 -3.60 -4.03 -4.09
CA PHE A 77 -3.41 -3.35 -2.83
C PHE A 77 -3.84 -1.90 -2.98
N ASP A 78 -4.52 -1.37 -1.97
CA ASP A 78 -5.00 0.02 -1.97
C ASP A 78 -3.86 1.03 -2.04
N PHE A 79 -2.72 0.74 -1.40
CA PHE A 79 -1.61 1.66 -1.30
C PHE A 79 -0.29 1.05 -1.77
N GLU A 80 0.52 1.87 -2.44
CA GLU A 80 1.83 1.51 -2.98
C GLU A 80 2.84 2.63 -2.68
N PHE A 81 4.07 2.28 -2.30
CA PHE A 81 5.20 3.19 -2.25
C PHE A 81 6.30 2.61 -3.14
N LEU A 82 6.52 3.26 -4.28
CA LEU A 82 7.39 2.80 -5.37
C LEU A 82 8.88 3.07 -5.12
N CYS A 83 9.29 3.20 -3.86
CA CYS A 83 10.67 3.47 -3.49
C CYS A 83 11.18 2.47 -2.46
N PRO A 84 12.48 2.10 -2.50
CA PRO A 84 13.08 1.26 -1.49
C PRO A 84 12.99 1.87 -0.08
N ASN A 85 12.93 1.01 0.93
CA ASN A 85 13.00 1.46 2.33
C ASN A 85 14.39 2.06 2.65
N ALA A 86 14.40 3.20 3.34
CA ALA A 86 15.62 3.89 3.74
C ALA A 86 16.41 3.08 4.79
N ALA A 87 15.69 2.50 5.76
CA ALA A 87 16.23 1.67 6.83
C ALA A 87 15.60 0.26 6.81
N PRO A 88 16.34 -0.79 7.23
CA PRO A 88 15.81 -2.16 7.29
C PRO A 88 14.50 -2.24 8.08
N ILE A 89 13.52 -2.98 7.54
CA ILE A 89 12.25 -3.26 8.22
C ILE A 89 12.36 -4.61 8.92
N PHE A 90 11.93 -4.65 10.18
CA PHE A 90 11.97 -5.83 11.05
C PHE A 90 10.59 -6.49 11.21
N ASP A 91 9.54 -5.81 10.75
CA ASP A 91 8.19 -6.35 10.72
C ASP A 91 8.12 -7.49 9.68
N PRO A 92 7.39 -8.59 9.95
CA PRO A 92 7.20 -9.63 8.96
C PRO A 92 6.24 -9.14 7.86
N PRO A 93 6.54 -9.39 6.57
CA PRO A 93 5.59 -9.11 5.49
C PRO A 93 4.37 -10.02 5.59
N PHE A 94 3.28 -9.63 4.93
CA PHE A 94 2.03 -10.38 4.87
C PHE A 94 2.22 -11.82 4.36
N LEU A 95 3.06 -12.01 3.34
CA LEU A 95 3.59 -13.31 2.96
C LEU A 95 5.12 -13.30 3.03
N PRO A 96 5.75 -14.13 3.88
CA PRO A 96 7.20 -14.21 3.97
C PRO A 96 7.80 -14.87 2.72
N LEU A 97 8.99 -14.40 2.34
CA LEU A 97 9.82 -15.05 1.32
C LEU A 97 10.27 -16.42 1.83
N GLY A 98 9.75 -17.51 1.23
CA GLY A 98 10.43 -18.80 1.22
C GLY A 98 10.72 -19.48 2.56
N GLY A 99 9.91 -19.27 3.60
CA GLY A 99 10.01 -20.03 4.86
C GLY A 99 11.22 -19.71 5.75
N GLU A 100 12.07 -18.76 5.38
CA GLU A 100 13.11 -18.24 6.28
C GLU A 100 12.52 -17.15 7.18
N LEU A 101 12.89 -17.18 8.47
CA LEU A 101 12.62 -16.07 9.40
C LEU A 101 13.14 -14.78 8.77
N ALA A 102 12.25 -13.80 8.56
CA ALA A 102 12.58 -12.56 7.88
C ALA A 102 13.76 -11.87 8.57
N ALA A 103 14.96 -11.99 8.00
CA ALA A 103 16.07 -11.10 8.33
C ALA A 103 15.60 -9.65 8.07
N PRO A 104 16.11 -8.65 8.81
CA PRO A 104 15.74 -7.26 8.60
C PRO A 104 15.91 -6.90 7.12
N GLY A 105 14.79 -6.62 6.45
CA GLY A 105 14.74 -6.65 5.00
C GLY A 105 14.95 -5.28 4.39
N ARG A 106 15.74 -5.23 3.32
CA ARG A 106 15.67 -4.17 2.31
C ARG A 106 14.78 -4.64 1.17
N TYR A 107 13.82 -3.81 0.81
CA TYR A 107 12.78 -4.07 -0.17
C TYR A 107 12.80 -2.97 -1.22
N GLN A 108 12.42 -3.30 -2.44
CA GLN A 108 12.42 -2.37 -3.58
C GLN A 108 11.19 -1.45 -3.60
N GLY A 109 10.13 -1.85 -2.89
CA GLY A 109 8.89 -1.11 -2.76
C GLY A 109 7.99 -1.71 -1.68
N LEU A 110 6.93 -0.99 -1.36
CA LEU A 110 5.92 -1.37 -0.38
C LEU A 110 4.56 -1.38 -1.07
N ALA A 111 3.77 -2.43 -0.85
CA ALA A 111 2.34 -2.46 -1.13
C ALA A 111 1.58 -2.82 0.15
N PHE A 112 0.48 -2.15 0.45
CA PHE A 112 -0.30 -2.50 1.64
C PHE A 112 -1.79 -2.23 1.50
N GLU A 113 -2.55 -2.97 2.30
CA GLU A 113 -3.99 -2.96 2.35
C GLU A 113 -4.48 -2.47 3.71
N LEU A 114 -5.58 -1.71 3.73
CA LEU A 114 -6.35 -1.46 4.94
C LEU A 114 -7.66 -2.21 4.84
N LYS A 115 -7.96 -3.08 5.81
CA LYS A 115 -9.24 -3.76 5.92
C LYS A 115 -9.99 -3.29 7.15
N ALA A 116 -11.32 -3.26 7.07
CA ALA A 116 -12.13 -3.14 8.28
C ALA A 116 -11.80 -4.26 9.29
N ALA A 117 -12.14 -4.10 10.57
CA ALA A 117 -11.73 -5.03 11.63
C ALA A 117 -12.15 -6.51 11.40
N ARG A 118 -13.18 -6.75 10.59
CA ARG A 118 -13.64 -8.08 10.16
C ARG A 118 -13.60 -8.28 8.64
N GLY A 119 -12.85 -7.42 7.95
CA GLY A 119 -12.60 -7.54 6.52
C GLY A 119 -11.87 -8.84 6.21
N ARG A 120 -11.98 -9.28 4.97
CA ARG A 120 -11.30 -10.48 4.47
C ARG A 120 -10.30 -10.07 3.41
N ILE A 121 -9.24 -10.85 3.30
CA ILE A 121 -8.30 -10.73 2.19
C ILE A 121 -8.85 -11.50 1.01
N ASP A 122 -8.82 -10.85 -0.15
CA ASP A 122 -9.27 -11.46 -1.39
C ASP A 122 -8.21 -12.45 -1.90
N PRO A 123 -8.61 -13.58 -2.51
CA PRO A 123 -7.66 -14.54 -3.07
C PRO A 123 -6.65 -13.92 -4.04
N ASP A 124 -7.08 -12.94 -4.84
CA ASP A 124 -6.21 -12.19 -5.74
C ASP A 124 -5.09 -11.45 -4.99
N GLN A 125 -5.36 -10.94 -3.79
CA GLN A 125 -4.36 -10.25 -2.97
C GLN A 125 -3.29 -11.22 -2.47
N VAL A 126 -3.66 -12.47 -2.17
CA VAL A 126 -2.72 -13.53 -1.80
C VAL A 126 -1.81 -13.85 -2.99
N THR A 127 -2.39 -14.14 -4.16
CA THR A 127 -1.62 -14.44 -5.38
C THR A 127 -0.66 -13.32 -5.76
N TRP A 128 -1.10 -12.07 -5.66
CA TRP A 128 -0.22 -10.94 -5.96
C TRP A 128 0.82 -10.69 -4.87
N ALA A 129 0.51 -10.94 -3.59
CA ALA A 129 1.51 -10.85 -2.53
C ALA A 129 2.68 -11.82 -2.74
N GLU A 130 2.42 -13.03 -3.26
CA GLU A 130 3.48 -13.96 -3.66
C GLU A 130 4.35 -13.39 -4.78
N HIS A 131 3.73 -12.76 -5.79
CA HIS A 131 4.45 -12.10 -6.87
C HIS A 131 5.30 -10.93 -6.37
N TYR A 132 4.76 -10.06 -5.50
CA TYR A 132 5.51 -8.98 -4.86
C TYR A 132 6.72 -9.52 -4.09
N ALA A 133 6.52 -10.58 -3.30
CA ALA A 133 7.60 -11.21 -2.55
C ALA A 133 8.73 -11.68 -3.47
N GLN A 134 8.40 -12.41 -4.55
CA GLN A 134 9.38 -12.87 -5.56
C GLN A 134 10.18 -11.74 -6.22
N ASN A 135 9.64 -10.52 -6.24
CA ASN A 135 10.29 -9.32 -6.79
C ASN A 135 10.94 -8.43 -5.70
N HIS A 136 11.11 -8.94 -4.47
CA HIS A 136 11.68 -8.23 -3.33
C HIS A 136 10.87 -6.99 -2.89
N TRP A 137 9.55 -7.04 -2.99
CA TRP A 137 8.65 -6.03 -2.42
C TRP A 137 8.13 -6.46 -1.06
N TYR A 138 7.87 -5.47 -0.19
CA TYR A 138 7.20 -5.69 1.08
C TYR A 138 5.69 -5.60 0.88
N THR A 139 4.94 -6.57 1.41
CA THR A 139 3.48 -6.51 1.47
C THR A 139 3.00 -6.44 2.91
N ALA A 140 1.95 -5.66 3.18
CA ALA A 140 1.36 -5.54 4.51
C ALA A 140 -0.17 -5.50 4.45
N VAL A 141 -0.82 -5.96 5.51
CA VAL A 141 -2.28 -5.83 5.68
C VAL A 141 -2.56 -5.36 7.09
N PHE A 142 -3.36 -4.30 7.22
CA PHE A 142 -3.75 -3.74 8.51
C PHE A 142 -5.26 -3.82 8.69
N TYR A 143 -5.70 -4.24 9.88
CA TYR A 143 -7.12 -4.46 10.17
C TYR A 143 -7.64 -3.49 11.23
N GLY A 144 -8.75 -2.83 10.92
CA GLY A 144 -9.55 -2.05 11.85
C GLY A 144 -8.94 -0.71 12.30
N ASP A 145 -7.72 -0.40 11.87
CA ASP A 145 -7.01 0.84 12.20
C ASP A 145 -6.01 1.21 11.09
N TRP A 146 -5.88 2.51 10.84
CA TRP A 146 -4.98 3.10 9.85
C TRP A 146 -3.61 3.47 10.45
N ALA A 147 -3.56 3.74 11.77
CA ALA A 147 -2.34 4.20 12.44
C ALA A 147 -1.15 3.22 12.32
N PRO A 148 -1.33 1.88 12.37
CA PRO A 148 -0.25 0.94 12.09
C PRO A 148 0.42 1.13 10.72
N ALA A 149 -0.36 1.45 9.68
CA ALA A 149 0.16 1.70 8.34
C ALA A 149 1.00 3.00 8.29
N ALA A 150 0.51 4.06 8.94
CA ALA A 150 1.27 5.30 9.09
C ALA A 150 2.60 5.08 9.83
N ARG A 151 2.60 4.26 10.89
CA ARG A 151 3.83 3.89 11.61
C ARG A 151 4.80 3.11 10.72
N LEU A 152 4.32 2.18 9.89
CA LEU A 152 5.16 1.48 8.91
C LEU A 152 5.77 2.45 7.89
N LEU A 153 4.97 3.37 7.36
CA LEU A 153 5.44 4.38 6.39
C LEU A 153 6.55 5.28 6.95
N ILE A 154 6.44 5.65 8.23
CA ILE A 154 7.48 6.43 8.90
C ILE A 154 8.77 5.63 9.06
N ARG A 155 8.67 4.36 9.48
CA ARG A 155 9.84 3.46 9.50
C ARG A 155 10.42 3.28 8.09
N TRP A 156 9.58 3.19 7.07
CA TRP A 156 9.98 3.00 5.67
C TRP A 156 10.90 4.12 5.18
N VAL A 157 10.60 5.37 5.55
CA VAL A 157 11.42 6.54 5.23
C VAL A 157 12.56 6.78 6.23
N GLY A 158 12.76 5.88 7.19
CA GLY A 158 13.84 5.94 8.19
C GLY A 158 13.53 6.83 9.40
N GLY A 159 12.28 7.23 9.58
CA GLY A 159 11.82 8.00 10.75
C GLY A 159 11.47 7.13 11.95
N ASP A 160 11.32 7.79 13.10
CA ASP A 160 10.92 7.17 14.37
C ASP A 160 9.43 7.45 14.64
N PRO A 161 8.53 6.44 14.53
CA PRO A 161 7.10 6.64 14.72
C PRO A 161 6.72 7.02 16.15
N ALA A 162 7.56 6.74 17.16
CA ALA A 162 7.27 7.09 18.55
C ALA A 162 7.28 8.61 18.80
N ARG A 163 7.81 9.39 17.85
CA ARG A 163 7.88 10.86 17.93
C ARG A 163 6.66 11.57 17.34
N ILE A 164 5.70 10.82 16.79
CA ILE A 164 4.57 11.38 16.04
C ILE A 164 3.32 11.28 16.89
N ARG A 165 2.79 12.45 17.30
CA ARG A 165 1.54 12.53 18.06
C ARG A 165 0.35 12.10 17.20
N GLY A 166 -0.67 11.52 17.81
CA GLY A 166 -1.87 11.04 17.11
C GLY A 166 -1.69 9.71 16.38
N LEU A 167 -0.53 9.05 16.54
CA LEU A 167 -0.29 7.66 16.16
C LEU A 167 -0.19 6.76 17.40
N GLU A 168 -0.77 7.17 18.53
CA GLU A 168 -0.82 6.40 19.79
C GLU A 168 -2.05 5.48 19.90
#